data_AF-A0A1B6CL97-F1
#
_entry.id   AF-A0A1B6CL97-F1
#
_cell.length_a   1.000
_cell.length_b   1.000
_cell.length_c   1.000
_cell.angle_alpha   90.00
_cell.angle_beta   90.00
_cell.angle_gamma   90.00
#
_symmetry.space_group_name_H-M   'P 1'
#
loop_
_entity.id
_entity.type
_entity.pdbx_description
1 polymer ?
#
loop_
_entity_poly.entity_id
_entity_poly.type
_entity_poly.pdbx_seq_one_letter_code
_entity_poly.pdbx_strand_id
1 'polypeptide(L)'
;NKTISNIEINVSDAVTKALRVQQVALEGTVLAAVRSRAVTPAPHIVDSQFQQHQISQLITQGQINQAFQQALSASDISLVVYVCEKVNPQQVFNQTPCPLQQPILLSLIQQLSADMMNHTELKHKYLEEAVMNLDVTNLMTKEHIPNVLKALQTQMQLYITANPNNKIIRSMKILQMATQSLLNS
;
A
#
# COMPACT_ATOMS: atom_id res chain seq x y z
N ASN A 1 -49.40 34.02 44.09
CA ASN A 1 -48.95 34.48 42.75
C ASN A 1 -47.65 35.27 42.81
N LYS A 2 -46.54 34.65 43.25
CA LYS A 2 -45.19 35.24 43.19
C LYS A 2 -44.05 34.22 42.98
N THR A 3 -44.39 32.93 42.78
CA THR A 3 -43.41 31.83 42.69
C THR A 3 -43.25 31.29 41.27
N ILE A 4 -44.18 31.59 40.35
CA ILE A 4 -44.12 31.10 38.95
C ILE A 4 -43.20 31.97 38.08
N SER A 5 -43.12 33.28 38.34
CA SER A 5 -42.28 34.21 37.57
C SER A 5 -40.76 34.06 37.78
N ASN A 6 -40.32 33.40 38.85
CA ASN A 6 -38.88 33.18 39.11
C ASN A 6 -38.35 31.89 38.45
N ILE A 7 -39.23 30.98 38.01
CA ILE A 7 -38.83 29.74 37.34
C ILE A 7 -38.60 29.98 35.84
N GLU A 8 -39.40 30.85 35.21
CA GLU A 8 -39.26 31.14 33.76
C GLU A 8 -38.00 31.95 33.42
N ILE A 9 -37.50 32.78 34.35
CA ILE A 9 -36.28 33.58 34.14
C ILE A 9 -35.01 32.69 34.20
N ASN A 10 -34.98 31.70 35.11
CA ASN A 10 -33.84 30.77 35.21
C ASN A 10 -33.76 29.77 34.04
N VAL A 11 -34.88 29.45 33.39
CA VAL A 11 -34.89 28.55 32.23
C VAL A 11 -34.36 29.25 30.97
N SER A 12 -34.65 30.55 30.76
CA SER A 12 -34.12 31.32 29.61
C SER A 12 -32.61 31.53 29.66
N ASP A 13 -32.04 31.76 30.84
CA ASP A 13 -30.59 31.93 31.00
C ASP A 13 -29.82 30.60 30.87
N ALA A 14 -30.41 29.49 31.32
CA ALA A 14 -29.81 28.16 31.17
C ALA A 14 -29.77 27.69 29.70
N VAL A 15 -30.82 28.00 28.92
CA VAL A 15 -30.88 27.68 27.48
C VAL A 15 -29.90 28.54 26.67
N THR A 16 -29.76 29.83 26.99
CA THR A 16 -28.84 30.75 26.29
C THR A 16 -27.36 30.44 26.58
N LYS A 17 -27.04 29.88 27.76
CA LYS A 17 -25.67 29.51 28.13
C LYS A 17 -25.23 28.16 27.53
N ALA A 18 -26.17 27.23 27.31
CA ALA A 18 -25.89 25.95 26.65
C ALA A 18 -25.60 26.10 25.14
N LEU A 19 -26.16 27.13 24.49
CA LEU A 19 -25.95 27.41 23.06
C LEU A 19 -24.61 28.11 22.72
N ARG A 20 -23.84 28.61 23.70
CA ARG A 20 -22.50 29.22 23.45
C ARG A 20 -21.33 28.27 23.62
N VAL A 21 -21.50 27.13 24.30
CA VAL A 21 -20.37 26.22 24.59
C VAL A 21 -20.12 25.22 23.45
N GLN A 22 -21.02 25.14 22.47
CA GLN A 22 -20.87 24.27 21.30
C GLN A 22 -20.36 25.04 20.06
N GLN A 23 -19.41 25.97 20.27
CA GLN A 23 -18.73 26.70 19.19
C GLN A 23 -17.21 26.56 19.25
N VAL A 24 -16.70 25.35 19.52
CA VAL A 24 -15.25 25.09 19.39
C VAL A 24 -14.90 23.82 18.63
N ALA A 25 -15.82 22.90 18.35
CA ALA A 25 -15.41 21.68 17.66
C ALA A 25 -16.52 21.12 16.78
N LEU A 26 -16.13 20.83 15.53
CA LEU A 26 -16.86 20.12 14.48
C LEU A 26 -17.90 20.97 13.72
N GLU A 27 -17.52 21.48 12.54
CA GLU A 27 -17.85 20.88 11.22
C GLU A 27 -19.34 21.06 10.89
N GLY A 28 -19.79 21.76 9.85
CA GLY A 28 -19.32 21.88 8.48
C GLY A 28 -20.53 21.72 7.56
N THR A 29 -20.51 22.37 6.38
CA THR A 29 -21.45 22.17 5.23
C THR A 29 -22.87 22.75 5.47
N VAL A 30 -23.47 23.65 4.67
CA VAL A 30 -23.74 23.61 3.22
C VAL A 30 -24.14 25.03 2.74
N LEU A 31 -23.90 25.32 1.44
CA LEU A 31 -24.39 26.42 0.58
C LEU A 31 -23.42 27.57 0.23
N ALA A 32 -22.59 27.24 -0.76
CA ALA A 32 -22.22 28.01 -1.95
C ALA A 32 -22.95 29.35 -2.20
N ALA A 33 -22.16 30.40 -2.44
CA ALA A 33 -21.95 30.94 -3.78
C ALA A 33 -20.99 32.13 -3.72
N VAL A 34 -20.26 32.33 -4.83
CA VAL A 34 -19.53 33.54 -5.21
C VAL A 34 -18.03 33.55 -4.85
N ARG A 35 -17.24 33.43 -5.93
CA ARG A 35 -15.80 33.72 -6.12
C ARG A 35 -14.82 32.55 -6.00
N SER A 36 -14.91 31.70 -7.03
CA SER A 36 -13.81 31.36 -7.96
C SER A 36 -12.45 30.95 -7.41
N ARG A 37 -12.13 29.67 -7.69
CA ARG A 37 -10.83 28.97 -7.65
C ARG A 37 -10.44 28.34 -6.30
N ALA A 38 -11.25 27.39 -5.84
CA ALA A 38 -10.80 26.37 -4.90
C ALA A 38 -10.43 25.10 -5.67
N VAL A 39 -9.13 24.79 -5.74
CA VAL A 39 -8.65 23.45 -6.05
C VAL A 39 -8.90 22.64 -4.78
N THR A 40 -9.93 21.79 -4.78
CA THR A 40 -10.12 20.80 -3.71
C THR A 40 -9.05 19.73 -3.88
N PRO A 41 -8.07 19.56 -2.95
CA PRO A 41 -7.33 18.31 -2.93
C PRO A 41 -8.32 17.26 -2.44
N ALA A 42 -8.62 16.28 -3.29
CA ALA A 42 -9.46 15.15 -2.92
C ALA A 42 -8.90 14.46 -1.64
N PRO A 43 -9.76 13.98 -0.72
CA PRO A 43 -9.33 13.37 0.55
C PRO A 43 -8.27 12.27 0.37
N HIS A 44 -8.27 11.57 -0.76
CA HIS A 44 -7.29 10.54 -1.10
C HIS A 44 -5.83 11.01 -1.19
N ILE A 45 -5.56 12.27 -1.52
CA ILE A 45 -4.18 12.76 -1.68
C ILE A 45 -3.49 12.89 -0.31
N VAL A 46 -4.26 13.26 0.71
CA VAL A 46 -3.75 13.47 2.07
C VAL A 46 -3.40 12.13 2.73
N ASP A 47 -4.22 11.12 2.50
CA ASP A 47 -4.00 9.76 3.00
C ASP A 47 -2.75 9.10 2.39
N SER A 48 -2.53 9.26 1.08
CA SER A 48 -1.35 8.69 0.40
C SER A 48 -0.04 9.31 0.88
N GLN A 49 0.00 10.64 1.08
CA GLN A 49 1.19 11.32 1.62
C GLN A 49 1.50 10.89 3.05
N PHE A 50 0.47 10.73 3.89
CA PHE A 50 0.63 10.25 5.26
C PHE A 50 1.16 8.80 5.29
N GLN A 51 0.64 7.93 4.40
CA GLN A 51 1.12 6.55 4.25
C GLN A 51 2.60 6.51 3.80
N GLN A 52 2.98 7.31 2.80
CA GLN A 52 4.39 7.41 2.37
C GLN A 52 5.31 7.87 3.50
N HIS A 53 4.84 8.83 4.32
CA HIS A 53 5.61 9.31 5.46
C HIS A 53 5.84 8.21 6.50
N GLN A 54 4.80 7.49 6.90
CA GLN A 54 4.91 6.36 7.84
C GLN A 54 5.84 5.27 7.31
N ILE A 55 5.66 4.88 6.04
CA ILE A 55 6.52 3.91 5.37
C ILE A 55 7.99 4.38 5.39
N SER A 56 8.25 5.65 5.09
CA SER A 56 9.61 6.21 5.12
C SER A 56 10.23 6.17 6.52
N GLN A 57 9.43 6.38 7.57
CA GLN A 57 9.89 6.26 8.96
C GLN A 57 10.28 4.81 9.27
N LEU A 58 9.44 3.83 8.90
CA LEU A 58 9.72 2.40 9.10
C LEU A 58 11.02 1.99 8.39
N ILE A 59 11.23 2.44 7.15
CA ILE A 59 12.48 2.18 6.39
C ILE A 59 13.69 2.74 7.13
N THR A 60 13.60 3.99 7.61
CA THR A 60 14.70 4.65 8.33
C THR A 60 15.04 3.96 9.65
N GLN A 61 14.03 3.38 10.31
CA GLN A 61 14.20 2.59 11.54
C GLN A 61 14.71 1.16 11.27
N GLY A 62 14.94 0.78 10.01
CA GLY A 62 15.35 -0.58 9.62
C GLY A 62 14.22 -1.62 9.73
N GLN A 63 12.98 -1.18 9.95
CA GLN A 63 11.79 -2.05 10.06
C GLN A 63 11.25 -2.39 8.67
N ILE A 64 12.10 -3.00 7.84
CA ILE A 64 11.83 -3.23 6.41
C ILE A 64 10.58 -4.08 6.19
N ASN A 65 10.41 -5.16 6.95
CA ASN A 65 9.22 -6.01 6.86
C ASN A 65 7.92 -5.22 7.06
N GLN A 66 7.88 -4.40 8.12
CA GLN A 66 6.70 -3.59 8.44
C GLN A 66 6.43 -2.54 7.36
N ALA A 67 7.48 -1.94 6.79
CA ALA A 67 7.33 -0.99 5.68
C ALA A 67 6.66 -1.64 4.46
N PHE A 68 7.11 -2.86 4.08
CA PHE A 68 6.49 -3.62 3.00
C PHE A 68 5.07 -4.06 3.36
N GLN A 69 4.84 -4.53 4.59
CA GLN A 69 3.50 -4.91 5.05
C GLN A 69 2.53 -3.74 4.94
N GLN A 70 2.92 -2.56 5.42
CA GLN A 70 2.07 -1.36 5.36
C GLN A 70 1.74 -0.97 3.91
N ALA A 71 2.74 -1.00 3.01
CA ALA A 71 2.52 -0.69 1.60
C ALA A 71 1.58 -1.71 0.93
N LEU A 72 1.79 -3.01 1.17
CA LEU A 72 0.98 -4.08 0.58
C LEU A 72 -0.46 -4.07 1.10
N SER A 73 -0.67 -3.74 2.38
CA SER A 73 -2.01 -3.63 2.98
C SER A 73 -2.79 -2.41 2.48
N ALA A 74 -2.12 -1.36 1.98
CA ALA A 74 -2.77 -0.17 1.46
C ALA A 74 -3.51 -0.41 0.13
N SER A 75 -3.31 -1.56 -0.52
CA SER A 75 -3.92 -1.90 -1.82
C SER A 75 -3.65 -0.86 -2.92
N ASP A 76 -2.58 -0.07 -2.78
CA ASP A 76 -2.09 0.90 -3.75
C ASP A 76 -0.71 0.47 -4.23
N ILE A 77 -0.65 0.03 -5.50
CA ILE A 77 0.60 -0.38 -6.14
C ILE A 77 1.66 0.73 -6.14
N SER A 78 1.23 2.01 -6.13
CA SER A 78 2.14 3.16 -6.10
C SER A 78 2.95 3.20 -4.81
N LEU A 79 2.36 2.78 -3.69
CA LEU A 79 3.06 2.68 -2.40
C LEU A 79 4.04 1.51 -2.36
N VAL A 80 3.69 0.38 -2.99
CA VAL A 80 4.59 -0.77 -3.10
C VAL A 80 5.79 -0.40 -3.96
N VAL A 81 5.56 0.25 -5.11
CA VAL A 81 6.63 0.77 -5.96
C VAL A 81 7.47 1.80 -5.21
N TYR A 82 6.85 2.70 -4.44
CA TYR A 82 7.56 3.66 -3.59
C TYR A 82 8.51 2.97 -2.59
N VAL A 83 8.08 1.92 -1.89
CA VAL A 83 8.98 1.16 -1.00
C VAL A 83 10.11 0.51 -1.79
N CYS A 84 9.80 -0.09 -2.94
CA CYS A 84 10.80 -0.70 -3.81
C CYS A 84 11.84 0.30 -4.33
N GLU A 85 11.48 1.56 -4.56
CA GLU A 85 12.43 2.60 -4.98
C GLU A 85 13.32 3.07 -3.83
N LYS A 86 12.81 3.06 -2.60
CA LYS A 86 13.52 3.55 -1.41
C LYS A 86 14.44 2.51 -0.80
N VAL A 87 14.20 1.23 -1.07
CA VAL A 87 14.93 0.12 -0.48
C VAL A 87 15.76 -0.56 -1.57
N ASN A 88 17.01 -0.90 -1.29
CA ASN A 88 17.82 -1.65 -2.25
C ASN A 88 17.49 -3.16 -2.12
N PRO A 89 17.03 -3.86 -3.17
CA PRO A 89 16.74 -5.29 -3.12
C PRO A 89 17.90 -6.10 -2.52
N GLN A 90 19.13 -5.85 -2.98
CA GLN A 90 20.32 -6.59 -2.52
C GLN A 90 20.57 -6.41 -1.02
N GLN A 91 20.24 -5.25 -0.45
CA GLN A 91 20.41 -5.02 1.00
C GLN A 91 19.39 -5.78 1.83
N VAL A 92 18.22 -6.10 1.27
CA VAL A 92 17.14 -6.82 1.97
C VAL A 92 17.34 -8.32 1.80
N PHE A 93 17.44 -8.79 0.57
CA PHE A 93 17.38 -10.21 0.24
C PHE A 93 18.69 -10.97 0.47
N ASN A 94 19.85 -10.29 0.57
CA ASN A 94 21.13 -10.94 0.93
C ASN A 94 21.31 -11.14 2.45
N GLN A 95 20.34 -10.73 3.28
CA GLN A 95 20.39 -10.99 4.71
C GLN A 95 19.93 -12.42 5.01
N THR A 96 20.60 -13.09 5.95
CA THR A 96 20.22 -14.43 6.41
C THR A 96 19.93 -14.40 7.91
N PRO A 97 18.66 -14.65 8.35
CA PRO A 97 17.48 -14.92 7.54
C PRO A 97 16.97 -13.66 6.80
N CYS A 98 16.32 -13.85 5.65
CA CYS A 98 15.70 -12.75 4.89
C CYS A 98 14.67 -12.03 5.79
N PRO A 99 14.70 -10.69 5.90
CA PRO A 99 13.84 -9.94 6.80
C PRO A 99 12.36 -9.96 6.35
N LEU A 100 12.09 -10.18 5.06
CA LEU A 100 10.73 -10.26 4.55
C LEU A 100 10.13 -11.64 4.82
N GLN A 101 9.00 -11.65 5.52
CA GLN A 101 8.26 -12.88 5.81
C GLN A 101 7.58 -13.45 4.57
N GLN A 102 7.34 -14.76 4.56
CA GLN A 102 6.75 -15.48 3.42
C GLN A 102 5.42 -14.89 2.89
N PRO A 103 4.45 -14.47 3.74
CA PRO A 103 3.24 -13.81 3.26
C PRO A 103 3.54 -12.49 2.54
N ILE A 104 4.49 -11.72 3.05
CA ILE A 104 4.92 -10.44 2.46
C ILE A 104 5.60 -10.68 1.11
N LEU A 105 6.46 -11.69 1.00
CA LEU A 105 7.07 -12.09 -0.29
C LEU A 105 6.00 -12.47 -1.31
N LEU A 106 5.02 -13.28 -0.90
CA LEU A 106 3.98 -13.75 -1.79
C LEU A 106 3.07 -12.61 -2.27
N SER A 107 2.64 -11.74 -1.35
CA SER A 107 1.88 -10.54 -1.70
C SER A 107 2.66 -9.56 -2.57
N LEU A 108 3.98 -9.43 -2.33
CA LEU A 108 4.84 -8.61 -3.18
C LEU A 108 4.90 -9.15 -4.61
N ILE A 109 5.08 -10.47 -4.77
CA ILE A 109 5.05 -11.11 -6.09
C ILE A 109 3.72 -10.90 -6.78
N GLN A 110 2.62 -11.09 -6.05
CA GLN A 110 1.27 -10.90 -6.58
C GLN A 110 1.05 -9.47 -7.07
N GLN A 111 1.37 -8.46 -6.26
CA GLN A 111 1.10 -7.05 -6.61
C GLN A 111 2.04 -6.54 -7.71
N LEU A 112 3.34 -6.88 -7.67
CA LEU A 112 4.29 -6.43 -8.71
C LEU A 112 4.06 -7.13 -10.06
N SER A 113 3.53 -8.35 -10.07
CA SER A 113 3.22 -9.06 -11.32
C SER A 113 1.90 -8.63 -11.96
N ALA A 114 0.97 -8.05 -11.20
CA ALA A 114 -0.36 -7.67 -11.70
C ALA A 114 -0.32 -6.67 -12.86
N ASP A 115 0.68 -5.78 -12.89
CA ASP A 115 0.97 -4.89 -14.03
C ASP A 115 2.47 -4.79 -14.24
N MET A 116 2.97 -5.28 -15.38
CA MET A 116 4.39 -5.21 -15.75
C MET A 116 4.73 -4.09 -16.73
N MET A 117 3.77 -3.23 -17.09
CA MET A 117 3.96 -2.18 -18.10
C MET A 117 4.77 -0.99 -17.59
N ASN A 118 4.71 -0.73 -16.28
CA ASN A 118 5.39 0.39 -15.63
C ASN A 118 6.43 -0.09 -14.61
N HIS A 119 7.56 0.62 -14.51
CA HIS A 119 8.66 0.31 -13.59
C HIS A 119 9.20 -1.12 -13.77
N THR A 120 9.19 -1.65 -14.99
CA THR A 120 9.46 -3.08 -15.26
C THR A 120 10.82 -3.53 -14.76
N GLU A 121 11.88 -2.73 -14.93
CA GLU A 121 13.22 -3.10 -14.44
C GLU A 121 13.28 -3.20 -12.92
N LEU A 122 12.63 -2.28 -12.20
CA LEU A 122 12.57 -2.32 -10.74
C LEU A 122 11.74 -3.52 -10.27
N LYS A 123 10.56 -3.72 -10.87
CA LYS A 123 9.68 -4.84 -10.55
C LYS A 123 10.35 -6.18 -10.81
N HIS A 124 11.04 -6.33 -11.94
CA HIS A 124 11.79 -7.55 -12.27
C HIS A 124 12.85 -7.87 -11.21
N LYS A 125 13.66 -6.89 -10.79
CA LYS A 125 14.67 -7.09 -9.73
C LYS A 125 14.04 -7.59 -8.43
N TYR A 126 12.92 -7.00 -8.01
CA TYR A 126 12.21 -7.43 -6.81
C TYR A 126 11.54 -8.79 -6.96
N LEU A 127 10.95 -9.09 -8.12
CA LEU A 127 10.34 -10.38 -8.41
C LEU A 127 11.39 -11.49 -8.43
N GLU A 128 12.55 -11.25 -9.02
CA GLU A 128 13.67 -12.20 -9.05
C GLU A 128 14.10 -12.56 -7.63
N GLU A 129 14.40 -11.56 -6.80
CA GLU A 129 14.82 -11.80 -5.41
C GLU A 129 13.72 -12.44 -4.55
N ALA A 130 12.46 -12.00 -4.69
CA ALA A 130 11.35 -12.56 -3.94
C ALA A 130 11.08 -14.03 -4.31
N VAL A 131 11.21 -14.38 -5.60
CA VAL A 131 11.08 -15.76 -6.06
C VAL A 131 12.22 -16.63 -5.54
N MET A 132 13.44 -16.12 -5.47
CA MET A 132 14.59 -16.86 -4.93
C MET A 132 14.52 -17.07 -3.41
N ASN A 133 13.78 -16.23 -2.68
CA ASN A 133 13.60 -16.31 -1.23
C ASN A 133 12.28 -16.97 -0.80
N LEU A 134 11.50 -17.49 -1.75
CA LEU A 134 10.26 -18.21 -1.47
C LEU A 134 10.54 -19.58 -0.87
N ASP A 135 9.91 -19.86 0.27
CA ASP A 135 9.90 -21.18 0.90
C ASP A 135 8.58 -21.89 0.57
N VAL A 136 8.65 -22.82 -0.40
CA VAL A 136 7.50 -23.62 -0.85
C VAL A 136 6.99 -24.61 0.21
N THR A 137 7.76 -24.85 1.27
CA THR A 137 7.37 -25.73 2.37
C THR A 137 6.64 -25.01 3.50
N ASN A 138 6.60 -23.67 3.46
CA ASN A 138 6.01 -22.86 4.50
C ASN A 138 4.51 -23.14 4.69
N LEU A 139 4.11 -23.54 5.90
CA LEU A 139 2.75 -23.97 6.17
C LEU A 139 1.68 -22.89 5.94
N MET A 140 2.03 -21.61 6.07
CA MET A 140 1.09 -20.49 5.92
C MET A 140 0.88 -20.10 4.46
N THR A 141 1.90 -20.22 3.61
CA THR A 141 1.83 -19.75 2.22
C THR A 141 1.74 -20.87 1.19
N LYS A 142 2.08 -22.11 1.54
CA LYS A 142 2.13 -23.26 0.60
C LYS A 142 0.89 -23.44 -0.27
N GLU A 143 -0.29 -23.18 0.27
CA GLU A 143 -1.55 -23.36 -0.47
C GLU A 143 -1.78 -22.25 -1.52
N HIS A 144 -1.20 -21.08 -1.29
CA HIS A 144 -1.36 -19.91 -2.15
C HIS A 144 -0.26 -19.79 -3.21
N ILE A 145 0.93 -20.34 -2.93
CA ILE A 145 2.11 -20.29 -3.80
C ILE A 145 1.79 -20.73 -5.25
N PRO A 146 1.17 -21.90 -5.49
CA PRO A 146 0.92 -22.35 -6.86
C PRO A 146 0.08 -21.36 -7.67
N ASN A 147 -0.93 -20.75 -7.05
CA ASN A 147 -1.82 -19.82 -7.74
C ASN A 147 -1.09 -18.51 -8.08
N VAL A 148 -0.31 -17.98 -7.14
CA VAL A 148 0.46 -16.75 -7.34
C VAL A 148 1.57 -16.95 -8.39
N LEU A 149 2.31 -18.05 -8.34
CA LEU A 149 3.36 -18.34 -9.31
C LEU A 149 2.80 -18.59 -10.72
N LYS A 150 1.63 -19.25 -10.85
CA LYS A 150 0.95 -19.40 -12.16
C LYS A 150 0.47 -18.05 -12.73
N ALA A 151 -0.01 -17.15 -11.88
CA ALA A 151 -0.38 -15.80 -12.29
C ALA A 151 0.86 -15.03 -12.78
N LEU A 152 1.97 -15.09 -12.03
CA LEU A 152 3.26 -14.51 -12.42
C LEU A 152 3.73 -15.06 -13.78
N GLN A 153 3.67 -16.39 -14.01
CA GLN A 153 4.00 -17.02 -15.29
C GLN A 153 3.21 -16.41 -16.46
N THR A 154 1.90 -16.26 -16.27
CA THR A 154 1.01 -15.71 -17.30
C THR A 154 1.38 -14.27 -17.62
N GLN A 155 1.62 -13.44 -16.59
CA GLN A 155 1.98 -12.04 -16.78
C GLN A 155 3.35 -11.86 -17.44
N MET A 156 4.35 -12.65 -17.04
CA MET A 156 5.66 -12.65 -17.71
C MET A 156 5.53 -13.08 -19.18
N GLN A 157 4.72 -14.10 -19.48
CA GLN A 157 4.52 -14.55 -20.86
C GLN A 157 3.84 -13.47 -21.71
N LEU A 158 2.82 -12.79 -21.18
CA LEU A 158 2.15 -11.68 -21.86
C LEU A 158 3.15 -10.55 -22.14
N TYR A 159 3.94 -10.16 -21.15
CA TYR A 159 4.95 -9.12 -21.29
C TYR A 159 6.01 -9.48 -22.34
N ILE A 160 6.51 -10.73 -22.32
CA ILE A 160 7.54 -11.21 -23.25
C ILE A 160 7.03 -11.19 -24.69
N THR A 161 5.81 -11.66 -24.93
CA THR A 161 5.21 -11.68 -26.26
C THR A 161 4.92 -10.26 -26.78
N ALA A 162 4.49 -9.35 -25.90
CA ALA A 162 4.18 -7.97 -26.27
C ALA A 162 5.44 -7.12 -26.54
N ASN A 163 6.59 -7.45 -25.93
CA ASN A 163 7.79 -6.60 -25.94
C ASN A 163 9.06 -7.37 -26.40
N PRO A 164 9.07 -8.01 -27.59
CA PRO A 164 10.13 -8.95 -27.97
C PRO A 164 11.54 -8.36 -28.04
N ASN A 165 11.66 -7.05 -28.29
CA ASN A 165 12.92 -6.33 -28.42
C ASN A 165 13.39 -5.63 -27.13
N ASN A 166 12.68 -5.80 -26.02
CA ASN A 166 13.05 -5.16 -24.76
C ASN A 166 14.31 -5.84 -24.16
N LYS A 167 15.23 -5.03 -23.63
CA LYS A 167 16.51 -5.49 -23.05
C LYS A 167 16.32 -6.47 -21.89
N ILE A 168 15.22 -6.37 -21.15
CA ILE A 168 14.92 -7.22 -19.99
C ILE A 168 14.37 -8.61 -20.35
N ILE A 169 14.02 -8.87 -21.62
CA ILE A 169 13.36 -10.12 -22.02
C ILE A 169 14.19 -11.36 -21.66
N ARG A 170 15.51 -11.29 -21.82
CA ARG A 170 16.38 -12.42 -21.44
C ARG A 170 16.25 -12.73 -19.94
N SER A 171 16.37 -11.72 -19.09
CA SER A 171 16.24 -11.88 -17.64
C SER A 171 14.82 -12.32 -17.23
N MET A 172 13.79 -11.81 -17.92
CA MET A 172 12.40 -12.23 -17.69
C MET A 172 12.18 -13.71 -18.01
N LYS A 173 12.77 -14.21 -19.11
CA LYS A 173 12.71 -15.65 -19.46
C LYS A 173 13.44 -16.52 -18.44
N ILE A 174 14.57 -16.05 -17.90
CA ILE A 174 15.30 -16.78 -16.85
C ILE A 174 14.44 -16.88 -15.59
N LEU A 175 13.83 -15.76 -15.16
CA LEU A 175 12.90 -15.75 -14.03
C LEU A 175 11.68 -16.64 -14.28
N GLN A 176 11.18 -16.67 -15.52
CA GLN A 176 10.12 -17.59 -15.95
C GLN A 176 10.51 -19.05 -15.76
N MET A 177 11.73 -19.44 -16.11
CA MET A 177 12.23 -20.81 -15.89
C MET A 177 12.36 -21.14 -14.41
N ALA A 178 12.92 -20.23 -13.60
CA ALA A 178 13.05 -20.41 -12.15
C ALA A 178 11.69 -20.59 -11.48
N THR A 179 10.72 -19.75 -11.84
CA THR A 179 9.34 -19.83 -11.36
C THR A 179 8.68 -21.15 -11.75
N GLN A 180 8.94 -21.66 -12.97
CA GLN A 180 8.41 -22.94 -13.43
C GLN A 180 9.02 -24.12 -12.66
N SER A 181 10.31 -24.02 -12.30
CA SER A 181 10.97 -25.04 -11.49
C SER A 181 10.33 -25.14 -10.11
N LEU A 182 10.03 -24.01 -9.46
CA LEU A 182 9.35 -23.97 -8.15
C LEU A 182 7.90 -24.48 -8.19
N LEU A 183 7.24 -24.38 -9.34
CA LEU A 183 5.90 -24.97 -9.53
C LEU A 183 5.93 -26.50 -9.67
N ASN A 184 7.09 -27.05 -10.04
CA ASN A 184 7.27 -28.48 -10.31
C ASN A 184 8.01 -29.21 -9.17
N SER A 185 8.54 -28.47 -8.18
CA SER A 185 9.18 -28.98 -6.97
C SER A 185 8.17 -29.36 -5.91
#